data_AF-A0A2V6YQT5-F1
#
_entry.id   AF-A0A2V6YQT5-F1
#
_cell.length_a   1.000
_cell.length_b   1.000
_cell.length_c   1.000
_cell.angle_alpha   90.00
_cell.angle_beta   90.00
_cell.angle_gamma   90.00
#
_symmetry.space_group_name_H-M   'P 1'
#
loop_
_entity.id
_entity.type
_entity.pdbx_description
1 polymer ?
#
loop_
_entity_poly.entity_id
_entity_poly.type
_entity_poly.pdbx_seq_one_letter_code
_entity_poly.pdbx_strand_id
1 'polypeptide(L)'
;MTTPLSVYLPFNIDCLRGAFAPAKRGTKPPTERGSWLIIQDQKLLVVPDGDRFRLPSGARPTKLDGALGEAIWLGTLGGDTECWVAALPGDAVVPDEFQRETLVPMAGTRLPDDLLSLGGMAMQALWWESTSGFCPRCGEPTERLAGEWGKRCPKCKYEHYPHLHPAVIVVVRDGDRVLLARKAIWAPGRYALVAGFVDNGESLEGCVAREVKEEVGVDVKDIRYVGSQNWPFPSQLMVGFVATYAGGEIKVDAEELEDARWFPCTNLPSLPSRHSISRFLIDNFAR
;
A
#
# COMPACT_ATOMS: atom_id res chain seq x y z
N MET A 1 4.82 -6.34 25.95
CA MET A 1 4.63 -5.29 24.92
C MET A 1 3.47 -5.72 24.04
N THR A 2 2.35 -5.00 24.08
CA THR A 2 1.25 -5.20 23.12
C THR A 2 1.64 -4.55 21.81
N THR A 3 1.85 -5.35 20.77
CA THR A 3 2.10 -4.85 19.42
C THR A 3 0.91 -3.99 18.96
N PRO A 4 1.13 -2.80 18.37
CA PRO A 4 0.02 -1.96 17.90
C PRO A 4 -0.86 -2.72 16.92
N LEU A 5 -2.18 -2.69 17.09
CA LEU A 5 -3.11 -3.39 16.19
C LEU A 5 -2.94 -2.97 14.72
N SER A 6 -2.48 -1.74 14.48
CA SER A 6 -2.18 -1.21 13.15
C SER A 6 -1.12 -2.02 12.38
N VAL A 7 -0.21 -2.73 13.06
CA VAL A 7 0.79 -3.55 12.35
C VAL A 7 0.13 -4.73 11.62
N TYR A 8 -1.06 -5.17 12.07
CA TYR A 8 -1.80 -6.28 11.47
C TYR A 8 -2.79 -5.84 10.38
N LEU A 9 -2.81 -4.56 10.01
CA LEU A 9 -3.53 -4.11 8.83
C LEU A 9 -2.98 -4.80 7.57
N PRO A 10 -3.83 -5.08 6.56
CA PRO A 10 -3.36 -5.65 5.31
C PRO A 10 -2.29 -4.77 4.65
N PHE A 11 -1.48 -5.39 3.80
CA PHE A 11 -0.25 -4.85 3.19
C PHE A 11 0.96 -4.74 4.13
N ASN A 12 0.77 -4.79 5.45
CA ASN A 12 1.89 -5.03 6.35
C ASN A 12 2.19 -6.53 6.42
N ILE A 13 3.46 -6.91 6.31
CA ILE A 13 3.88 -8.31 6.34
C ILE A 13 3.49 -9.01 7.65
N ASP A 14 3.40 -8.28 8.75
CA ASP A 14 2.99 -8.81 10.06
C ASP A 14 1.54 -9.33 10.06
N CYS A 15 0.70 -8.88 9.13
CA CYS A 15 -0.63 -9.45 8.90
C CYS A 15 -0.57 -10.95 8.54
N LEU A 16 0.54 -11.39 7.94
CA LEU A 16 0.80 -12.79 7.59
C LEU A 16 1.27 -13.63 8.77
N ARG A 17 1.48 -13.04 9.97
CA ARG A 17 1.81 -13.74 11.22
C ARG A 17 3.01 -14.70 11.11
N GLY A 18 4.02 -14.31 10.33
CA GLY A 18 5.22 -15.12 10.10
C GLY A 18 5.04 -16.26 9.10
N ALA A 19 3.87 -16.39 8.45
CA ALA A 19 3.66 -17.40 7.42
C ALA A 19 4.46 -17.13 6.13
N PHE A 20 4.94 -15.90 5.92
CA PHE A 20 5.68 -15.51 4.73
C PHE A 20 7.10 -15.03 5.06
N ALA A 21 8.08 -15.59 4.36
CA ALA A 21 9.49 -15.22 4.43
C ALA A 21 9.88 -14.55 3.09
N PRO A 22 10.17 -13.24 3.05
CA PRO A 22 10.60 -12.56 1.83
C PRO A 22 11.90 -13.12 1.28
N ALA A 23 12.06 -13.08 -0.05
CA ALA A 23 13.28 -13.40 -0.78
C ALA A 23 14.37 -12.33 -0.53
N LYS A 24 14.80 -12.18 0.72
CA LYS A 24 15.78 -11.19 1.18
C LYS A 24 17.20 -11.75 1.26
N ARG A 25 17.36 -13.07 1.19
CA ARG A 25 18.63 -13.80 1.27
C ARG A 25 18.48 -15.10 0.50
N GLY A 26 19.53 -15.53 -0.18
CA GLY A 26 19.57 -16.81 -0.89
C GLY A 26 19.51 -16.69 -2.42
N THR A 27 19.52 -17.84 -3.06
CA THR A 27 19.49 -17.97 -4.52
C THR A 27 18.06 -18.21 -4.97
N LYS A 28 17.65 -17.58 -6.08
CA LYS A 28 16.39 -17.85 -6.77
C LYS A 28 16.21 -19.38 -6.90
N PRO A 29 15.07 -19.96 -6.50
CA PRO A 29 14.83 -21.39 -6.65
C PRO A 29 15.02 -21.83 -8.11
N PRO A 30 15.59 -23.02 -8.36
CA PRO A 30 15.98 -23.45 -9.70
C PRO A 30 14.78 -23.72 -10.62
N THR A 31 13.59 -23.92 -10.05
CA THR A 31 12.35 -24.21 -10.78
C THR A 31 11.27 -23.21 -10.41
N GLU A 32 10.59 -22.66 -11.42
CA GLU A 32 9.41 -21.82 -11.25
C GLU A 32 8.18 -22.67 -10.91
N ARG A 33 8.16 -23.18 -9.68
CA ARG A 33 7.07 -23.99 -9.12
C ARG A 33 6.72 -23.48 -7.73
N GLY A 34 5.43 -23.35 -7.45
CA GLY A 34 4.93 -22.87 -6.16
C GLY A 34 3.60 -22.14 -6.30
N SER A 35 3.35 -21.16 -5.44
CA SER A 35 2.19 -20.25 -5.50
C SER A 35 2.48 -19.07 -6.43
N TRP A 36 1.50 -18.67 -7.23
CA TRP A 36 1.64 -17.60 -8.21
C TRP A 36 0.77 -16.39 -7.85
N LEU A 37 1.41 -15.23 -7.73
CA LEU A 37 0.81 -13.91 -7.58
C LEU A 37 0.83 -13.24 -8.95
N ILE A 38 -0.23 -13.47 -9.73
CA ILE A 38 -0.34 -12.95 -11.09
C ILE A 38 -1.18 -11.67 -11.03
N ILE A 39 -0.57 -10.56 -11.42
CA ILE A 39 -1.17 -9.23 -11.33
C ILE A 39 -1.56 -8.77 -12.72
N GLN A 40 -2.84 -8.43 -12.90
CA GLN A 40 -3.35 -7.73 -14.07
C GLN A 40 -3.91 -6.38 -13.61
N ASP A 41 -3.25 -5.30 -13.99
CA ASP A 41 -3.47 -3.94 -13.45
C ASP A 41 -3.36 -3.91 -11.91
N GLN A 42 -4.47 -3.69 -11.21
CA GLN A 42 -4.58 -3.70 -9.74
C GLN A 42 -5.46 -4.85 -9.26
N LYS A 43 -5.49 -5.95 -10.01
CA LYS A 43 -6.25 -7.16 -9.69
C LYS A 43 -5.30 -8.35 -9.56
N LEU A 44 -5.55 -9.17 -8.55
CA LEU A 44 -4.89 -10.45 -8.36
C LEU A 44 -5.73 -11.54 -9.03
N LEU A 45 -5.09 -12.36 -9.86
CA LEU A 45 -5.72 -13.59 -10.35
C LEU A 45 -5.71 -14.64 -9.23
N VAL A 46 -6.88 -15.17 -8.94
CA VAL A 46 -7.11 -16.20 -7.92
C VAL A 46 -7.92 -17.34 -8.51
N VAL A 47 -7.85 -18.51 -7.88
CA VAL A 47 -8.74 -19.64 -8.17
C VAL A 47 -9.82 -19.71 -7.10
N PRO A 48 -11.12 -19.82 -7.47
CA PRO A 48 -12.20 -20.02 -6.52
C PRO A 48 -12.03 -21.32 -5.72
N ASP A 49 -12.34 -21.27 -4.43
CA ASP A 49 -12.30 -22.42 -3.52
C ASP A 49 -13.47 -22.32 -2.54
N GLY A 50 -14.65 -22.77 -2.98
CA GLY A 50 -15.91 -22.52 -2.27
C GLY A 50 -16.20 -21.01 -2.16
N ASP A 51 -16.39 -20.54 -0.93
CA ASP A 51 -16.58 -19.11 -0.61
C ASP A 51 -15.25 -18.35 -0.42
N ARG A 52 -14.12 -19.01 -0.70
CA ARG A 52 -12.77 -18.45 -0.53
C ARG A 52 -12.03 -18.39 -1.85
N PHE A 53 -10.81 -17.86 -1.77
CA PHE A 53 -9.88 -17.76 -2.87
C PHE A 53 -8.56 -18.43 -2.48
N ARG A 54 -7.90 -19.01 -3.46
CA ARG A 54 -6.52 -19.48 -3.34
C ARG A 54 -5.66 -18.97 -4.50
N LEU A 55 -4.36 -18.93 -4.29
CA LEU A 55 -3.43 -18.63 -5.37
C LEU A 55 -3.37 -19.81 -6.37
N PRO A 56 -3.16 -19.55 -7.67
CA PRO A 56 -2.71 -20.57 -8.60
C PRO A 56 -1.45 -21.25 -8.07
N SER A 57 -1.37 -22.57 -8.18
CA SER A 57 -0.31 -23.38 -7.57
C SER A 57 0.29 -24.37 -8.55
N GLY A 58 1.57 -24.66 -8.43
CA GLY A 58 2.28 -25.61 -9.27
C GLY A 58 3.28 -24.93 -10.21
N ALA A 59 3.53 -25.53 -11.37
CA ALA A 59 4.39 -24.94 -12.39
C ALA A 59 3.78 -23.64 -12.94
N ARG A 60 4.60 -22.85 -13.65
CA ARG A 60 4.16 -21.66 -14.37
C ARG A 60 2.87 -21.93 -15.17
N PRO A 61 1.80 -21.12 -15.00
CA PRO A 61 0.51 -21.38 -15.63
C PRO A 61 0.60 -21.35 -17.17
N THR A 62 0.59 -22.53 -17.78
CA THR A 62 0.84 -22.70 -19.23
C THR A 62 -0.19 -22.00 -20.12
N LYS A 63 -1.45 -21.91 -19.67
CA LYS A 63 -2.51 -21.18 -20.41
C LYS A 63 -2.29 -19.66 -20.46
N LEU A 64 -1.43 -19.12 -19.60
CA LEU A 64 -1.07 -17.70 -19.57
C LEU A 64 0.39 -17.47 -20.00
N ASP A 65 1.18 -18.53 -20.20
CA ASP A 65 2.65 -18.46 -20.29
C ASP A 65 3.16 -17.50 -21.37
N GLY A 66 2.52 -17.52 -22.55
CA GLY A 66 2.87 -16.62 -23.65
C GLY A 66 2.56 -15.14 -23.41
N ALA A 67 1.77 -14.81 -22.38
CA ALA A 67 1.41 -13.44 -22.00
C ALA A 67 2.03 -13.01 -20.66
N LEU A 68 2.43 -13.94 -19.79
CA LEU A 68 3.01 -13.60 -18.49
C LEU A 68 4.40 -12.98 -18.67
N GLY A 69 4.65 -11.88 -17.96
CA GLY A 69 5.97 -11.29 -17.82
C GLY A 69 6.96 -12.20 -17.09
N GLU A 70 8.20 -11.73 -16.97
CA GLU A 70 9.25 -12.45 -16.24
C GLU A 70 8.82 -12.77 -14.80
N ALA A 71 9.11 -13.98 -14.33
CA ALA A 71 8.78 -14.39 -12.97
C ALA A 71 9.79 -13.84 -11.96
N ILE A 72 9.27 -13.14 -10.96
CA ILE A 72 10.02 -12.66 -9.80
C ILE A 72 9.77 -13.61 -8.64
N TRP A 73 10.83 -14.16 -8.05
CA TRP A 73 10.70 -14.88 -6.78
C TRP A 73 10.51 -13.87 -5.65
N LEU A 74 9.34 -13.89 -4.99
CA LEU A 74 8.98 -12.96 -3.93
C LEU A 74 9.43 -13.47 -2.55
N GLY A 75 9.49 -14.78 -2.37
CA GLY A 75 9.83 -15.42 -1.11
C GLY A 75 9.15 -16.78 -0.96
N THR A 76 9.02 -17.25 0.28
CA THR A 76 8.47 -18.57 0.62
C THR A 76 7.30 -18.41 1.59
N LEU A 77 6.18 -19.07 1.30
CA LEU A 77 4.96 -19.11 2.11
C LEU A 77 4.86 -20.48 2.81
N GLY A 78 4.44 -20.51 4.07
CA GLY A 78 4.31 -21.74 4.86
C GLY A 78 5.64 -22.45 5.19
N GLY A 79 6.77 -21.85 4.82
CA GLY A 79 8.12 -22.38 5.04
C GLY A 79 8.68 -23.24 3.91
N ASP A 80 7.84 -23.73 2.99
CA ASP A 80 8.25 -24.66 1.92
C ASP A 80 7.67 -24.34 0.53
N THR A 81 6.73 -23.40 0.43
CA THR A 81 6.03 -23.10 -0.81
C THR A 81 6.56 -21.81 -1.41
N GLU A 82 7.29 -21.90 -2.52
CA GLU A 82 7.82 -20.71 -3.19
C GLU A 82 6.71 -19.84 -3.77
N CYS A 83 6.85 -18.52 -3.63
CA CYS A 83 5.93 -17.53 -4.16
C CYS A 83 6.56 -16.80 -5.34
N TRP A 84 5.88 -16.86 -6.48
CA TRP A 84 6.29 -16.28 -7.75
C TRP A 84 5.34 -15.15 -8.13
N VAL A 85 5.88 -14.04 -8.61
CA VAL A 85 5.12 -12.89 -9.08
C VAL A 85 5.31 -12.74 -10.58
N ALA A 86 4.23 -12.48 -11.30
CA ALA A 86 4.29 -12.17 -12.73
C ALA A 86 3.22 -11.11 -13.09
N ALA A 87 3.58 -10.20 -13.98
CA ALA A 87 2.61 -9.29 -14.59
C ALA A 87 1.87 -10.01 -15.73
N LEU A 88 0.58 -9.73 -15.85
CA LEU A 88 -0.24 -10.09 -17.00
C LEU A 88 -0.71 -8.79 -17.69
N PRO A 89 -0.49 -8.61 -19.00
CA PRO A 89 -0.95 -7.43 -19.73
C PRO A 89 -2.45 -7.21 -19.58
N GLY A 90 -2.89 -5.94 -19.52
CA GLY A 90 -4.29 -5.59 -19.28
C GLY A 90 -5.28 -6.09 -20.35
N ASP A 91 -4.81 -6.28 -21.58
CA ASP A 91 -5.55 -6.81 -22.72
C ASP A 91 -5.50 -8.34 -22.83
N ALA A 92 -4.69 -9.00 -22.00
CA ALA A 92 -4.59 -10.46 -22.02
C ALA A 92 -5.88 -11.13 -21.51
N VAL A 93 -6.28 -12.18 -22.22
CA VAL A 93 -7.43 -13.01 -21.87
C VAL A 93 -7.10 -13.82 -20.61
N VAL A 94 -8.00 -13.78 -19.63
CA VAL A 94 -7.90 -14.57 -18.41
C VAL A 94 -8.75 -15.83 -18.58
N PRO A 95 -8.16 -17.04 -18.50
CA PRO A 95 -8.88 -18.30 -18.56
C PRO A 95 -9.96 -18.43 -17.48
N ASP A 96 -11.03 -19.16 -17.78
CA ASP A 96 -12.23 -19.30 -16.92
C ASP A 96 -11.94 -19.91 -15.54
N GLU A 97 -10.84 -20.65 -15.37
CA GLU A 97 -10.43 -21.17 -14.07
C GLU A 97 -9.97 -20.08 -13.07
N PHE A 98 -9.68 -18.87 -13.55
CA PHE A 98 -9.23 -17.75 -12.73
C PHE A 98 -10.32 -16.69 -12.58
N GLN A 99 -10.36 -16.08 -11.41
CA GLN A 99 -11.11 -14.85 -11.15
C GLN A 99 -10.15 -13.70 -10.89
N ARG A 100 -10.61 -12.48 -11.19
CA ARG A 100 -9.86 -11.25 -10.93
C ARG A 100 -10.44 -10.58 -9.70
N GLU A 101 -9.69 -10.57 -8.61
CA GLU A 101 -10.07 -9.81 -7.41
C GLU A 101 -9.28 -8.53 -7.31
N THR A 102 -9.95 -7.41 -7.04
CA THR A 102 -9.27 -6.13 -6.87
C THR A 102 -8.40 -6.13 -5.61
N LEU A 103 -7.19 -5.59 -5.72
CA LEU A 103 -6.31 -5.32 -4.60
C LEU A 103 -6.62 -3.96 -3.96
N VAL A 104 -7.46 -3.12 -4.58
CA VAL A 104 -7.82 -1.80 -4.07
C VAL A 104 -8.91 -1.93 -3.01
N PRO A 105 -8.65 -1.64 -1.72
CA PRO A 105 -9.65 -1.90 -0.68
C PRO A 105 -10.90 -1.04 -0.81
N MET A 106 -10.79 0.15 -1.41
CA MET A 106 -11.90 1.07 -1.65
C MET A 106 -12.76 0.67 -2.85
N ALA A 107 -12.29 -0.27 -3.70
CA ALA A 107 -13.06 -0.82 -4.81
C ALA A 107 -13.85 -2.08 -4.42
N GLY A 108 -13.93 -2.40 -3.12
CA GLY A 108 -14.74 -3.52 -2.62
C GLY A 108 -14.06 -4.88 -2.77
N THR A 109 -12.77 -4.97 -2.42
CA THR A 109 -12.05 -6.25 -2.44
C THR A 109 -12.75 -7.33 -1.59
N ARG A 110 -12.81 -8.55 -2.12
CA ARG A 110 -13.26 -9.76 -1.41
C ARG A 110 -12.11 -10.62 -0.92
N LEU A 111 -10.87 -10.20 -1.18
CA LEU A 111 -9.70 -10.93 -0.75
C LEU A 111 -9.59 -10.91 0.77
N PRO A 112 -9.21 -12.04 1.39
CA PRO A 112 -8.75 -12.02 2.77
C PRO A 112 -7.45 -11.21 2.91
N ASP A 113 -7.20 -10.71 4.11
CA ASP A 113 -6.10 -9.76 4.38
C ASP A 113 -4.71 -10.33 4.03
N ASP A 114 -4.54 -11.66 4.06
CA ASP A 114 -3.30 -12.35 3.68
C ASP A 114 -3.04 -12.29 2.17
N LEU A 115 -4.02 -12.65 1.35
CA LEU A 115 -3.92 -12.53 -0.12
C LEU A 115 -3.82 -11.07 -0.55
N LEU A 116 -4.53 -10.17 0.13
CA LEU A 116 -4.43 -8.74 -0.10
C LEU A 116 -3.01 -8.24 0.18
N SER A 117 -2.40 -8.68 1.27
CA SER A 117 -1.02 -8.32 1.63
C SER A 117 0.00 -8.86 0.64
N LEU A 118 -0.08 -10.15 0.28
CA LEU A 118 0.80 -10.77 -0.72
C LEU A 118 0.65 -10.11 -2.09
N GLY A 119 -0.58 -9.81 -2.51
CA GLY A 119 -0.84 -9.10 -3.76
C GLY A 119 -0.30 -7.67 -3.77
N GLY A 120 -0.37 -6.95 -2.64
CA GLY A 120 0.26 -5.64 -2.48
C GLY A 120 1.78 -5.69 -2.62
N MET A 121 2.43 -6.68 -1.99
CA MET A 121 3.86 -6.91 -2.16
C MET A 121 4.23 -7.24 -3.62
N ALA A 122 3.40 -8.04 -4.29
CA ALA A 122 3.56 -8.35 -5.71
C ALA A 122 3.46 -7.10 -6.60
N MET A 123 2.47 -6.22 -6.35
CA MET A 123 2.35 -4.94 -7.05
C MET A 123 3.59 -4.06 -6.88
N GLN A 124 4.11 -3.94 -5.65
CA GLN A 124 5.32 -3.16 -5.38
C GLN A 124 6.57 -3.77 -6.05
N ALA A 125 6.69 -5.10 -6.07
CA ALA A 125 7.78 -5.79 -6.75
C ALA A 125 7.75 -5.56 -8.27
N LEU A 126 6.58 -5.65 -8.89
CA LEU A 126 6.39 -5.38 -10.32
C LEU A 126 6.65 -3.91 -10.65
N TRP A 127 6.14 -2.99 -9.81
CA TRP A 127 6.39 -1.57 -9.96
C TRP A 127 7.89 -1.26 -9.92
N TRP A 128 8.61 -1.81 -8.93
CA TRP A 128 10.05 -1.67 -8.83
C TRP A 128 10.75 -2.18 -10.07
N GLU A 129 10.43 -3.38 -10.54
CA GLU A 129 11.05 -3.92 -11.76
C GLU A 129 10.84 -3.02 -12.97
N SER A 130 9.61 -2.52 -13.16
CA SER A 130 9.27 -1.66 -14.31
C SER A 130 9.96 -0.29 -14.29
N THR A 131 10.35 0.22 -13.11
CA THR A 131 10.88 1.58 -12.93
C THR A 131 12.38 1.65 -12.64
N SER A 132 13.06 0.50 -12.56
CA SER A 132 14.48 0.42 -12.14
C SER A 132 15.40 -0.25 -13.16
N GLY A 133 14.95 -0.51 -14.39
CA GLY A 133 15.74 -1.19 -15.43
C GLY A 133 16.98 -0.43 -15.90
N PHE A 134 17.06 0.88 -15.65
CA PHE A 134 18.18 1.74 -16.04
C PHE A 134 18.68 2.59 -14.87
N CYS A 135 19.98 2.89 -14.88
CA CYS A 135 20.64 3.65 -13.83
C CYS A 135 20.22 5.13 -13.89
N PRO A 136 19.66 5.71 -12.81
CA PRO A 136 19.22 7.11 -12.80
C PRO A 136 20.39 8.11 -12.91
N ARG A 137 21.63 7.67 -12.67
CA ARG A 137 22.84 8.53 -12.74
C ARG A 137 23.44 8.62 -14.14
N CYS A 138 23.42 7.54 -14.92
CA CYS A 138 24.14 7.49 -16.20
C CYS A 138 23.42 6.77 -17.34
N GLY A 139 22.19 6.30 -17.14
CA GLY A 139 21.36 5.69 -18.19
C GLY A 139 21.73 4.25 -18.61
N GLU A 140 22.72 3.63 -17.98
CA GLU A 140 23.12 2.24 -18.28
C GLU A 140 22.12 1.23 -17.71
N PRO A 141 21.84 0.09 -18.37
CA PRO A 141 21.03 -0.98 -17.79
C PRO A 141 21.57 -1.44 -16.43
N THR A 142 20.67 -1.71 -15.49
CA THR A 142 21.01 -2.18 -14.14
C THR A 142 20.93 -3.70 -14.03
N GLU A 143 21.65 -4.26 -13.07
CA GLU A 143 21.63 -5.68 -12.73
C GLU A 143 21.12 -5.87 -11.29
N ARG A 144 20.38 -6.95 -11.02
CA ARG A 144 19.95 -7.28 -9.66
C ARG A 144 21.15 -7.56 -8.74
N LEU A 145 21.07 -7.08 -7.51
CA LEU A 145 22.01 -7.44 -6.45
C LEU A 145 21.79 -8.90 -6.04
N ALA A 146 22.88 -9.63 -5.87
CA ALA A 146 22.81 -11.03 -5.45
C ALA A 146 22.29 -11.11 -4.02
N GLY A 147 21.16 -11.81 -3.83
CA GLY A 147 20.57 -12.04 -2.52
C GLY A 147 19.87 -10.84 -1.91
N GLU A 148 19.60 -9.75 -2.64
CA GLU A 148 18.90 -8.57 -2.15
C GLU A 148 17.91 -8.01 -3.19
N TRP A 149 16.97 -7.16 -2.76
CA TRP A 149 15.96 -6.53 -3.64
C TRP A 149 16.48 -5.32 -4.44
N GLY A 150 17.74 -4.93 -4.25
CA GLY A 150 18.34 -3.79 -4.94
C GLY A 150 18.89 -4.12 -6.31
N LYS A 151 19.29 -3.08 -7.04
CA LYS A 151 19.98 -3.18 -8.33
C LYS A 151 21.25 -2.34 -8.30
N ARG A 152 22.21 -2.71 -9.16
CA ARG A 152 23.50 -2.03 -9.35
C ARG A 152 23.74 -1.71 -10.81
N CYS A 153 24.28 -0.53 -11.05
CA CYS A 153 24.82 -0.16 -12.36
C CYS A 153 26.22 -0.78 -12.58
N PRO A 154 26.43 -1.61 -13.61
CA PRO A 154 27.75 -2.22 -13.87
C PRO A 154 28.81 -1.18 -14.25
N LYS A 155 28.41 -0.03 -14.81
CA LYS A 155 29.30 1.06 -15.25
C LYS A 155 29.73 1.98 -14.12
N CYS A 156 28.80 2.67 -13.47
CA CYS A 156 29.10 3.70 -12.47
C CYS A 156 29.01 3.20 -11.01
N LYS A 157 28.68 1.93 -10.81
CA LYS A 157 28.56 1.24 -9.50
C LYS A 157 27.49 1.83 -8.56
N TYR A 158 26.61 2.71 -9.06
CA TYR A 158 25.47 3.19 -8.29
C TYR A 158 24.54 2.03 -7.95
N GLU A 159 24.19 1.92 -6.67
CA GLU A 159 23.24 0.95 -6.15
C GLU A 159 21.98 1.69 -5.69
N HIS A 160 20.83 1.08 -5.92
CA HIS A 160 19.54 1.58 -5.45
C HIS A 160 18.58 0.45 -5.11
N TYR A 161 17.64 0.74 -4.22
CA TYR A 161 16.72 -0.20 -3.61
C TYR A 161 15.28 0.23 -3.88
N PRO A 162 14.27 -0.65 -3.72
CA PRO A 162 12.88 -0.27 -3.90
C PRO A 162 12.50 1.00 -3.11
N HIS A 163 11.94 1.99 -3.79
CA HIS A 163 11.58 3.27 -3.20
C HIS A 163 10.21 3.20 -2.50
N LEU A 164 10.17 3.60 -1.23
CA LEU A 164 8.93 3.89 -0.50
C LEU A 164 8.80 5.40 -0.30
N HIS A 165 7.61 5.93 -0.54
CA HIS A 165 7.28 7.35 -0.39
C HIS A 165 6.48 7.54 0.89
N PRO A 166 7.07 8.14 1.95
CA PRO A 166 6.35 8.39 3.20
C PRO A 166 5.25 9.43 3.00
N ALA A 167 4.08 9.14 3.54
CA ALA A 167 2.97 10.07 3.60
C ALA A 167 2.32 10.00 4.99
N VAL A 168 1.95 11.13 5.56
CA VAL A 168 1.25 11.17 6.84
C VAL A 168 -0.25 11.12 6.63
N ILE A 169 -0.98 10.64 7.63
CA ILE A 169 -2.44 10.71 7.70
C ILE A 169 -2.85 10.93 9.15
N VAL A 170 -3.72 11.91 9.40
CA VAL A 170 -3.96 12.39 10.77
C VAL A 170 -5.42 12.50 11.14
N VAL A 171 -5.77 12.02 12.32
CA VAL A 171 -7.02 12.39 13.01
C VAL A 171 -6.77 13.67 13.78
N VAL A 172 -7.42 14.77 13.39
CA VAL A 172 -7.41 16.03 14.15
C VAL A 172 -8.68 16.10 15.00
N ARG A 173 -8.51 16.14 16.32
CA ARG A 173 -9.60 16.21 17.30
C ARG A 173 -9.78 17.61 17.86
N ASP A 174 -11.04 17.97 18.10
CA ASP A 174 -11.41 19.12 18.90
C ASP A 174 -12.59 18.73 19.82
N GLY A 175 -12.31 18.36 21.07
CA GLY A 175 -13.35 17.83 21.97
C GLY A 175 -14.00 16.55 21.40
N ASP A 176 -15.29 16.61 21.13
CA ASP A 176 -16.13 15.50 20.63
C ASP A 176 -16.36 15.51 19.12
N ARG A 177 -15.57 16.29 18.37
CA ARG A 177 -15.60 16.38 16.91
C ARG A 177 -14.23 16.14 16.30
N VAL A 178 -14.24 15.67 15.05
CA VAL A 178 -13.05 15.45 14.23
C VAL A 178 -13.14 16.20 12.92
N LEU A 179 -11.99 16.67 12.44
CA LEU A 179 -11.87 17.32 11.14
C LEU A 179 -11.82 16.25 10.04
N LEU A 180 -12.65 16.40 9.02
CA LEU A 180 -12.55 15.63 7.79
C LEU A 180 -12.59 16.55 6.57
N ALA A 181 -11.92 16.15 5.50
CA ALA A 181 -11.81 16.87 4.24
C ALA A 181 -12.28 16.00 3.06
N ARG A 182 -12.60 16.61 1.92
CA ARG A 182 -12.92 15.90 0.69
C ARG A 182 -12.36 16.57 -0.56
N LYS A 183 -11.91 15.75 -1.51
CA LYS A 183 -11.50 16.19 -2.85
C LYS A 183 -12.71 16.20 -3.80
N ALA A 184 -12.74 17.16 -4.73
CA ALA A 184 -13.84 17.31 -5.69
C ALA A 184 -14.08 16.07 -6.57
N ILE A 185 -13.02 15.32 -6.88
CA ILE A 185 -13.09 14.10 -7.70
C ILE A 185 -13.74 12.90 -6.97
N TRP A 186 -13.95 12.99 -5.65
CA TRP A 186 -14.54 11.91 -4.89
C TRP A 186 -16.06 11.90 -4.97
N ALA A 187 -16.65 10.70 -4.86
CA ALA A 187 -18.09 10.53 -4.78
C ALA A 187 -18.73 11.50 -3.76
N PRO A 188 -19.89 12.10 -4.07
CA PRO A 188 -20.56 13.03 -3.17
C PRO A 188 -20.74 12.46 -1.76
N GLY A 189 -20.50 13.28 -0.73
CA GLY A 189 -20.65 12.90 0.68
C GLY A 189 -19.49 12.07 1.26
N ARG A 190 -18.51 11.68 0.45
CA ARG A 190 -17.28 11.02 0.94
C ARG A 190 -16.32 12.03 1.56
N TYR A 191 -15.97 11.83 2.82
CA TYR A 191 -14.92 12.58 3.51
C TYR A 191 -13.83 11.63 4.00
N ALA A 192 -12.61 12.15 4.16
CA ALA A 192 -11.45 11.43 4.65
C ALA A 192 -10.64 12.29 5.63
N LEU A 193 -9.67 11.66 6.28
CA LEU A 193 -8.64 12.37 7.04
C LEU A 193 -7.73 13.16 6.10
N VAL A 194 -7.14 14.24 6.61
CA VAL A 194 -6.04 14.96 5.95
C VAL A 194 -4.84 14.04 5.85
N ALA A 195 -4.21 14.01 4.68
CA ALA A 195 -3.06 13.17 4.39
C ALA A 195 -2.22 13.77 3.25
N GLY A 196 -0.90 13.68 3.37
CA GLY A 196 0.00 14.19 2.33
C GLY A 196 1.43 13.68 2.47
N PHE A 197 2.24 13.97 1.46
CA PHE A 197 3.60 13.45 1.34
C PHE A 197 4.57 14.24 2.23
N VAL A 198 5.58 13.54 2.73
CA VAL A 198 6.65 14.16 3.52
C VAL A 198 7.65 14.81 2.58
N ASP A 199 7.97 16.08 2.83
CA ASP A 199 8.91 16.84 2.02
C ASP A 199 10.38 16.59 2.39
N ASN A 200 11.29 17.01 1.50
CA ASN A 200 12.73 16.88 1.72
C ASN A 200 13.18 17.66 2.97
N GLY A 201 13.80 16.96 3.92
CA GLY A 201 14.27 17.54 5.18
C GLY A 201 13.16 17.77 6.21
N GLU A 202 11.94 17.31 5.94
CA GLU A 202 10.80 17.46 6.83
C GLU A 202 10.71 16.32 7.85
N SER A 203 10.29 16.62 9.08
CA SER A 203 9.89 15.60 10.06
C SER A 203 8.47 15.14 9.81
N LEU A 204 8.10 13.94 10.29
CA LEU A 204 6.72 13.45 10.12
C LEU A 204 5.72 14.35 10.86
N GLU A 205 6.08 14.84 12.05
CA GLU A 205 5.28 15.78 12.82
C GLU A 205 5.17 17.14 12.13
N GLY A 206 6.26 17.61 11.51
CA GLY A 206 6.27 18.80 10.66
C GLY A 206 5.32 18.67 9.48
N CYS A 207 5.37 17.54 8.78
CA CYS A 207 4.47 17.22 7.67
C CYS A 207 3.00 17.21 8.11
N VAL A 208 2.68 16.60 9.26
CA VAL A 208 1.32 16.65 9.81
C VAL A 208 0.86 18.10 10.04
N ALA A 209 1.70 18.93 10.64
CA ALA A 209 1.35 20.33 10.89
C ALA A 209 1.19 21.13 9.60
N ARG A 210 2.09 20.93 8.62
CA ARG A 210 2.06 21.59 7.31
C ARG A 210 0.82 21.19 6.51
N GLU A 211 0.59 19.90 6.30
CA GLU A 211 -0.54 19.39 5.50
C GLU A 211 -1.89 19.84 6.07
N VAL A 212 -2.06 19.78 7.39
CA VAL A 212 -3.28 20.30 8.03
C VAL A 212 -3.42 21.81 7.82
N LYS A 213 -2.32 22.56 7.90
CA LYS A 213 -2.35 24.01 7.71
C LYS A 213 -2.65 24.40 6.26
N GLU A 214 -2.01 23.75 5.30
CA GLU A 214 -2.14 24.01 3.87
C GLU A 214 -3.53 23.61 3.36
N GLU A 215 -3.97 22.38 3.65
CA GLU A 215 -5.23 21.87 3.10
C GLU A 215 -6.46 22.53 3.74
N VAL A 216 -6.45 22.77 5.07
CA VAL A 216 -7.66 23.19 5.80
C VAL A 216 -7.51 24.46 6.64
N GLY A 217 -6.32 25.06 6.74
CA GLY A 217 -6.12 26.35 7.40
C GLY A 217 -5.99 26.35 8.93
N VAL A 218 -6.15 25.20 9.60
CA VAL A 218 -6.12 25.11 11.07
C VAL A 218 -4.74 24.74 11.61
N ASP A 219 -4.46 25.13 12.85
CA ASP A 219 -3.24 24.76 13.56
C ASP A 219 -3.49 23.57 14.48
N VAL A 220 -2.47 22.72 14.67
CA VAL A 220 -2.53 21.51 15.49
C VAL A 220 -1.40 21.43 16.50
N LYS A 221 -1.62 20.67 17.57
CA LYS A 221 -0.66 20.38 18.64
C LYS A 221 -0.81 18.92 19.10
N ASP A 222 0.03 18.49 20.03
CA ASP A 222 0.00 17.14 20.62
C ASP A 222 0.04 16.02 19.56
N ILE A 223 0.81 16.24 18.49
CA ILE A 223 0.96 15.30 17.38
C ILE A 223 1.61 14.02 17.90
N ARG A 224 0.91 12.89 17.76
CA ARG A 224 1.34 11.60 18.30
C ARG A 224 1.21 10.51 17.25
N TYR A 225 2.32 9.81 17.00
CA TYR A 225 2.35 8.61 16.18
C TYR A 225 1.44 7.51 16.76
N VAL A 226 0.74 6.81 15.86
CA VAL A 226 -0.14 5.69 16.21
C VAL A 226 0.34 4.39 15.57
N GLY A 227 0.67 4.43 14.27
CA GLY A 227 0.93 3.24 13.50
C GLY A 227 1.29 3.57 12.05
N SER A 228 1.63 2.56 11.25
CA SER A 228 1.84 2.74 9.81
C SER A 228 1.28 1.56 9.02
N GLN A 229 1.00 1.81 7.75
CA GLN A 229 0.53 0.81 6.80
C GLN A 229 1.24 1.01 5.46
N ASN A 230 1.80 -0.07 4.92
CA ASN A 230 2.24 -0.05 3.53
C ASN A 230 1.04 0.18 2.61
N TRP A 231 1.21 1.01 1.60
CA TRP A 231 0.15 1.31 0.65
C TRP A 231 0.69 1.15 -0.78
N PRO A 232 0.43 -0.01 -1.42
CA PRO A 232 1.14 -0.45 -2.64
C PRO A 232 0.63 0.22 -3.92
N PHE A 233 0.26 1.50 -3.85
CA PHE A 233 -0.36 2.26 -4.94
C PHE A 233 0.41 3.56 -5.24
N PRO A 234 1.57 3.52 -5.91
CA PRO A 234 2.32 2.30 -6.25
C PRO A 234 3.30 1.86 -5.15
N SER A 235 3.85 2.80 -4.35
CA SER A 235 4.84 2.46 -3.32
C SER A 235 4.89 3.50 -2.19
N GLN A 236 3.80 3.62 -1.43
CA GLN A 236 3.70 4.57 -0.32
C GLN A 236 3.82 3.86 1.04
N LEU A 237 4.28 4.60 2.04
CA LEU A 237 4.19 4.22 3.46
C LEU A 237 3.31 5.24 4.17
N MET A 238 2.06 4.85 4.47
CA MET A 238 1.13 5.71 5.20
C MET A 238 1.46 5.67 6.70
N VAL A 239 1.73 6.82 7.29
CA VAL A 239 2.08 6.98 8.71
C VAL A 239 0.94 7.68 9.43
N GLY A 240 0.29 6.96 10.33
CA GLY A 240 -0.89 7.40 11.05
C GLY A 240 -0.56 8.18 12.31
N PHE A 241 -1.18 9.36 12.43
CA PHE A 241 -1.07 10.25 13.58
C PHE A 241 -2.44 10.58 14.18
N VAL A 242 -2.41 11.02 15.43
CA VAL A 242 -3.50 11.78 16.06
C VAL A 242 -2.94 13.13 16.52
N ALA A 243 -3.74 14.18 16.38
CA ALA A 243 -3.39 15.52 16.82
C ALA A 243 -4.60 16.22 17.45
N THR A 244 -4.34 17.25 18.24
CA THR A 244 -5.35 18.10 18.87
C THR A 244 -5.39 19.43 18.13
N TYR A 245 -6.58 19.94 17.85
CA TYR A 245 -6.78 21.29 17.32
C TYR A 245 -6.19 22.34 18.28
N ALA A 246 -5.44 23.30 17.72
CA ALA A 246 -4.76 24.34 18.47
C ALA A 246 -5.31 25.75 18.18
N GLY A 247 -6.07 25.94 17.10
CA GLY A 247 -6.62 27.24 16.72
C GLY A 247 -6.77 27.39 15.20
N GLY A 248 -7.28 28.56 14.78
CA GLY A 248 -7.48 28.90 13.37
C GLY A 248 -8.90 28.61 12.86
N GLU A 249 -9.20 29.08 11.65
CA GLU A 249 -10.49 28.89 11.00
C GLU A 249 -10.31 27.94 9.82
N ILE A 250 -11.31 27.10 9.53
CA ILE A 250 -11.26 26.25 8.35
C ILE A 250 -11.24 27.15 7.11
N LYS A 251 -10.16 27.03 6.33
CA LYS A 251 -9.97 27.67 5.03
C LYS A 251 -9.39 26.61 4.11
N VAL A 252 -10.24 26.13 3.22
CA VAL A 252 -9.92 25.03 2.31
C VAL A 252 -9.06 25.57 1.18
N ASP A 253 -7.96 24.88 0.87
CA ASP A 253 -7.29 25.08 -0.41
C ASP A 253 -8.14 24.48 -1.53
N ALA A 254 -8.71 25.37 -2.36
CA ALA A 254 -9.61 25.00 -3.44
C ALA A 254 -8.92 24.29 -4.61
N GLU A 255 -7.58 24.31 -4.68
CA GLU A 255 -6.83 23.52 -5.68
C GLU A 255 -6.83 22.03 -5.31
N GLU A 256 -6.86 21.72 -4.01
CA GLU A 256 -6.69 20.38 -3.43
C GLU A 256 -8.02 19.76 -3.01
N LEU A 257 -8.87 20.56 -2.38
CA LEU A 257 -10.05 20.13 -1.64
C LEU A 257 -11.31 20.90 -2.08
N GLU A 258 -12.44 20.21 -2.10
CA GLU A 258 -13.76 20.82 -2.32
C GLU A 258 -14.35 21.38 -1.02
N ASP A 259 -14.10 20.71 0.11
CA ASP A 259 -14.71 21.06 1.39
C ASP A 259 -13.97 20.40 2.57
N ALA A 260 -13.97 21.06 3.72
CA ALA A 260 -13.50 20.51 4.99
C ALA A 260 -14.40 20.99 6.14
N ARG A 261 -14.73 20.10 7.07
CA ARG A 261 -15.67 20.37 8.16
C ARG A 261 -15.34 19.59 9.41
N TRP A 262 -15.81 20.11 10.53
CA TRP A 262 -15.88 19.35 11.77
C TRP A 262 -17.10 18.44 11.78
N PHE A 263 -16.90 17.18 12.12
CA PHE A 263 -17.95 16.17 12.28
C PHE A 263 -18.01 15.70 13.73
N PRO A 264 -19.19 15.70 14.37
CA PRO A 264 -19.34 15.07 15.68
C PRO A 264 -18.95 13.59 15.60
N CYS A 265 -18.23 13.07 16.60
CA CYS A 265 -17.80 11.66 16.64
C CYS A 265 -18.97 10.68 16.75
N THR A 266 -20.17 11.18 17.05
CA THR A 266 -21.45 10.47 17.06
C THR A 266 -22.16 10.46 15.70
N ASN A 267 -21.74 11.30 14.76
CA ASN A 267 -22.38 11.47 13.45
C ASN A 267 -21.34 11.66 12.34
N LEU A 268 -20.56 10.61 12.09
CA LEU A 268 -19.56 10.58 11.03
C LEU A 268 -20.19 10.24 9.66
N PRO A 269 -19.64 10.76 8.55
CA PRO A 269 -20.10 10.42 7.20
C PRO A 269 -19.70 8.98 6.83
N SER A 270 -19.90 8.60 5.56
CA SER A 270 -19.45 7.30 5.07
C SER A 270 -17.95 7.12 5.27
N LEU A 271 -17.56 6.11 6.04
CA LEU A 271 -16.19 5.87 6.42
C LEU A 271 -15.44 5.03 5.36
N PRO A 272 -14.09 5.15 5.30
CA PRO A 272 -13.29 4.32 4.42
C PRO A 272 -13.36 2.82 4.77
N SER A 273 -12.87 2.00 3.84
CA SER A 273 -12.80 0.53 3.96
C SER A 273 -12.09 0.10 5.24
N ARG A 274 -12.57 -0.96 5.90
CA ARG A 274 -12.00 -1.51 7.15
C ARG A 274 -10.52 -1.87 7.06
N HIS A 275 -10.02 -2.08 5.85
CA HIS A 275 -8.64 -2.46 5.56
C HIS A 275 -7.65 -1.29 5.64
N SER A 276 -8.11 -0.03 5.74
CA SER A 276 -7.22 1.13 5.70
C SER A 276 -6.84 1.64 7.09
N ILE A 277 -5.64 2.21 7.19
CA ILE A 277 -5.17 2.90 8.39
C ILE A 277 -6.06 4.10 8.72
N SER A 278 -6.66 4.75 7.73
CA SER A 278 -7.63 5.82 7.95
C SER A 278 -8.83 5.32 8.76
N ARG A 279 -9.39 4.16 8.40
CA ARG A 279 -10.51 3.58 9.13
C ARG A 279 -10.08 3.15 10.54
N PHE A 280 -8.91 2.53 10.67
CA PHE A 280 -8.34 2.16 11.96
C PHE A 280 -8.18 3.38 12.89
N LEU A 281 -7.63 4.49 12.39
CA LEU A 281 -7.43 5.70 13.17
C LEU A 281 -8.77 6.29 13.64
N ILE A 282 -9.77 6.37 12.76
CA ILE A 282 -11.09 6.89 13.09
C ILE A 282 -11.75 6.03 14.18
N ASP A 283 -11.78 4.71 14.00
CA ASP A 283 -12.46 3.79 14.93
C ASP A 283 -11.83 3.81 16.34
N ASN A 284 -10.52 4.08 16.45
CA ASN A 284 -9.78 3.94 17.71
C ASN A 284 -9.37 5.28 18.35
N PHE A 285 -9.32 6.37 17.58
CA PHE A 285 -8.73 7.64 18.04
C PHE A 285 -9.55 8.88 17.68
N ALA A 286 -10.71 8.75 17.02
CA ALA A 286 -11.61 9.90 16.86
C ALA A 286 -12.30 10.32 18.17
N ARG A 287 -12.44 9.38 19.11
CA ARG A 287 -13.09 9.58 20.42
C ARG A 287 -12.08 9.83 21.54
#